data_AF-A0A1W1I8M1-F1
#
_entry.id   AF-A0A1W1I8M1-F1
#
_cell.length_a   1.000
_cell.length_b   1.000
_cell.length_c   1.000
_cell.angle_alpha   90.00
_cell.angle_beta   90.00
_cell.angle_gamma   90.00
#
_symmetry.space_group_name_H-M   'P 1'
#
loop_
_entity.id
_entity.type
_entity.pdbx_description
1 polymer ?
#
loop_
_entity_poly.entity_id
_entity_poly.type
_entity_poly.pdbx_seq_one_letter_code
_entity_poly.pdbx_strand_id
1 'polypeptide(L)'
;MITSPRTLFILVCFMLVFSAAGASTKELLPNEPDLSTRIDELYDHEARMFLMLYSLSGNGQVDYVTGRMVQEYARSNYGNPVYQTEAYPLFYWWNHTMWNDPEQDGVNGNERVYQENVEFDISRYKPCAFNGQPC
;
A
#
# COMPACT_ATOMS: atom_id res chain seq x y z
N MET A 1 -0.09 -23.20 -57.16
CA MET A 1 -0.22 -23.35 -55.69
C MET A 1 -1.33 -22.42 -55.24
N ILE A 2 -2.55 -22.94 -55.05
CA ILE A 2 -3.72 -22.15 -54.69
C ILE A 2 -3.89 -22.31 -53.17
N THR A 3 -3.55 -21.28 -52.40
CA THR A 3 -3.86 -21.21 -50.97
C THR A 3 -5.37 -21.07 -50.80
N SER A 4 -6.00 -22.10 -50.22
CA SER A 4 -7.44 -22.13 -49.99
C SER A 4 -7.88 -20.98 -49.06
N PRO A 5 -8.98 -20.28 -49.37
CA PRO A 5 -9.49 -19.18 -48.54
C PRO A 5 -9.89 -19.64 -47.12
N ARG A 6 -10.16 -20.95 -46.94
CA ARG A 6 -10.46 -21.55 -45.64
C ARG A 6 -9.23 -21.65 -44.73
N THR A 7 -8.04 -21.89 -45.29
CA THR A 7 -6.80 -21.95 -44.51
C THR A 7 -6.33 -20.55 -44.09
N LEU A 8 -6.59 -19.53 -44.92
CA LEU A 8 -6.27 -18.13 -44.57
C LEU A 8 -7.13 -17.63 -43.41
N PHE A 9 -8.43 -17.98 -43.39
CA PHE A 9 -9.36 -17.58 -42.34
C PHE A 9 -8.99 -18.16 -40.96
N ILE A 10 -8.59 -19.43 -40.91
CA ILE A 10 -8.21 -20.09 -39.66
C ILE A 10 -6.94 -19.47 -39.07
N LEU A 11 -5.99 -19.07 -39.92
CA LEU A 11 -4.73 -18.45 -39.49
C LEU A 11 -4.94 -17.03 -38.94
N VAL A 12 -5.87 -16.26 -39.53
CA VAL A 12 -6.25 -14.92 -39.03
C VAL A 12 -7.00 -15.01 -37.70
N CYS A 13 -7.90 -15.97 -37.54
CA CYS A 13 -8.58 -16.20 -36.25
C CYS A 13 -7.61 -16.65 -35.15
N PHE A 14 -6.59 -17.45 -35.46
CA PHE A 14 -5.59 -17.88 -34.47
C PHE A 14 -4.68 -16.72 -34.01
N MET A 15 -4.35 -15.80 -34.92
CA MET A 15 -3.58 -14.58 -34.59
C MET A 15 -4.38 -13.57 -33.76
N LEU A 16 -5.71 -13.49 -33.94
CA LEU A 16 -6.56 -12.58 -33.17
C LEU A 16 -6.82 -13.04 -31.73
N VAL A 17 -6.74 -14.35 -31.46
CA VAL A 17 -6.95 -14.91 -30.11
C VAL A 17 -5.70 -14.73 -29.23
N PHE A 18 -4.50 -14.62 -29.80
CA PHE A 18 -3.25 -14.48 -29.04
C PHE A 18 -2.97 -13.05 -28.54
N SER A 19 -3.60 -12.03 -29.12
CA SER A 19 -3.39 -10.62 -28.73
C SER A 19 -4.19 -10.17 -27.52
N ALA A 20 -4.98 -11.06 -26.91
CA ALA A 20 -5.75 -10.79 -25.70
C ALA A 20 -5.11 -11.35 -24.41
N ALA A 21 -3.82 -11.71 -24.45
CA ALA A 21 -3.02 -11.80 -23.23
C ALA A 21 -2.81 -10.37 -22.73
N GLY A 22 -3.78 -9.87 -21.97
CA GLY A 22 -3.71 -8.56 -21.33
C GLY A 22 -2.35 -8.44 -20.64
N ALA A 23 -1.56 -7.46 -21.08
CA ALA A 23 -0.40 -7.04 -20.35
C ALA A 23 -0.88 -6.62 -18.96
N SER A 24 -0.75 -7.51 -17.98
CA SER A 24 -0.87 -7.16 -16.58
C SER A 24 0.32 -6.23 -16.32
N THR A 25 0.08 -4.93 -16.49
CA THR A 25 0.94 -3.92 -15.89
C THR A 25 0.86 -4.22 -14.41
N LYS A 26 1.88 -4.87 -13.85
CA LYS A 26 2.03 -4.96 -12.40
C LYS A 26 1.92 -3.53 -11.90
N GLU A 27 0.81 -3.23 -11.24
CA GLU A 27 0.55 -1.89 -10.77
C GLU A 27 1.65 -1.57 -9.76
N LEU A 28 2.44 -0.56 -10.06
CA LEU A 28 3.58 -0.20 -9.24
C LEU A 28 3.04 0.46 -7.97
N LEU A 29 3.60 0.09 -6.82
CA LEU A 29 3.35 0.77 -5.57
C LEU A 29 3.65 2.27 -5.76
N PRO A 30 2.69 3.18 -5.52
CA PRO A 30 2.97 4.60 -5.62
C PRO A 30 3.82 5.06 -4.43
N ASN A 31 4.56 6.14 -4.66
CA ASN A 31 5.37 6.80 -3.64
C ASN A 31 4.53 7.17 -2.41
N GLU A 32 5.22 7.31 -1.27
CA GLU A 32 4.56 7.71 -0.03
C GLU A 32 3.81 9.06 -0.22
N PRO A 33 2.53 9.13 0.19
CA PRO A 33 1.72 10.33 0.05
C PRO A 33 2.17 11.48 0.93
N ASP A 34 1.79 12.69 0.54
CA ASP A 34 2.01 13.88 1.37
C ASP A 34 1.19 13.82 2.67
N LEU A 35 1.75 14.35 3.76
CA LEU A 35 1.13 14.36 5.08
C LEU A 35 -0.23 15.08 5.12
N SER A 36 -0.51 16.00 4.18
CA SER A 36 -1.82 16.65 4.06
C SER A 36 -2.95 15.70 3.67
N THR A 37 -2.64 14.53 3.11
CA THR A 37 -3.62 13.48 2.76
C THR A 37 -3.84 12.48 3.89
N ARG A 38 -3.07 12.59 4.98
CA ARG A 38 -3.21 11.74 6.16
C ARG A 38 -4.47 12.11 6.93
N ILE A 39 -5.26 11.11 7.24
CA ILE A 39 -6.55 11.27 7.93
C ILE A 39 -6.57 10.65 9.33
N ASP A 40 -5.69 9.69 9.61
CA ASP A 40 -5.60 9.08 10.94
C ASP A 40 -4.22 8.46 11.20
N GLU A 41 -3.96 8.17 12.49
CA GLU A 41 -2.73 7.58 13.00
C GLU A 41 -3.07 6.48 14.01
N LEU A 42 -2.43 5.32 13.87
CA LEU A 42 -2.63 4.17 14.74
C LEU A 42 -1.29 3.68 15.28
N TYR A 43 -1.30 3.16 16.51
CA TYR A 43 -0.14 2.50 17.08
C TYR A 43 -0.49 1.05 17.42
N ASP A 44 0.21 0.12 16.78
CA ASP A 44 0.19 -1.29 17.13
C ASP A 44 1.31 -1.58 18.13
N HIS A 45 0.92 -1.82 19.39
CA HIS A 45 1.87 -2.16 20.44
C HIS A 45 2.49 -3.56 20.23
N GLU A 46 1.74 -4.53 19.72
CA GLU A 46 2.22 -5.91 19.56
C GLU A 46 3.33 -5.98 18.52
N ALA A 47 3.12 -5.30 17.38
CA ALA A 47 4.11 -5.23 16.31
C ALA A 47 5.14 -4.09 16.49
N ARG A 48 4.96 -3.19 17.46
CA ARG A 48 5.70 -1.92 17.61
C ARG A 48 5.69 -1.09 16.31
N MET A 49 4.52 -1.00 15.69
CA MET A 49 4.33 -0.33 14.42
C MET A 49 3.49 0.92 14.57
N PHE A 50 3.97 2.01 13.97
CA PHE A 50 3.23 3.24 13.79
C PHE A 50 2.62 3.26 12.39
N LEU A 51 1.30 3.35 12.31
CA LEU A 51 0.57 3.31 11.06
C LEU A 51 0.04 4.69 10.72
N MET A 52 0.31 5.18 9.52
CA MET A 52 -0.29 6.41 9.00
C MET A 52 -1.29 6.04 7.91
N LEU A 53 -2.51 6.55 8.04
CA LEU A 53 -3.64 6.23 7.18
C LEU A 53 -3.95 7.44 6.31
N TYR A 54 -4.02 7.24 5.00
CA TYR A 54 -4.19 8.31 4.01
C TYR A 54 -5.45 8.11 3.19
N SER A 55 -6.02 9.23 2.73
CA SER A 55 -7.14 9.30 1.80
C SER A 55 -6.69 10.11 0.58
N LEU A 56 -6.08 9.45 -0.40
CA LEU A 56 -5.54 10.06 -1.62
C LEU A 56 -6.62 10.76 -2.44
N SER A 57 -7.84 10.20 -2.46
CA SER A 57 -8.99 10.80 -3.14
C SER A 57 -9.66 11.94 -2.36
N GLY A 58 -9.21 12.23 -1.13
CA GLY A 58 -9.78 13.29 -0.28
C GLY A 58 -11.22 13.04 0.18
N ASN A 59 -11.73 11.82 0.06
CA ASN A 59 -13.11 11.45 0.43
C ASN A 59 -13.24 10.97 1.89
N GLY A 60 -12.13 10.93 2.63
CA GLY A 60 -12.08 10.47 4.03
C GLY A 60 -12.04 8.95 4.19
N GLN A 61 -11.95 8.19 3.09
CA GLN A 61 -11.75 6.74 3.12
C GLN A 61 -10.27 6.41 2.99
N VAL A 62 -9.83 5.41 3.74
CA VAL A 62 -8.44 4.96 3.72
C VAL A 62 -8.20 4.18 2.44
N ASP A 63 -7.31 4.68 1.58
CA ASP A 63 -6.91 4.05 0.32
C ASP A 63 -5.38 3.83 0.22
N TYR A 64 -4.61 4.28 1.22
CA TYR A 64 -3.18 4.01 1.36
C TYR A 64 -2.80 3.99 2.84
N VAL A 65 -1.92 3.06 3.25
CA VAL A 65 -1.38 2.97 4.62
C VAL A 65 0.12 2.74 4.58
N THR A 66 0.86 3.44 5.45
CA THR A 66 2.25 3.11 5.75
C THR A 66 2.38 2.55 7.16
N GLY A 67 3.32 1.62 7.35
CA GLY A 67 3.71 1.14 8.66
C GLY A 67 5.20 1.35 8.89
N ARG A 68 5.56 2.15 9.90
CA ARG A 68 6.95 2.38 10.34
C ARG A 68 7.21 1.70 11.67
N MET A 69 8.41 1.15 11.85
CA MET A 69 8.83 0.64 13.17
C MET A 69 9.05 1.80 14.14
N VAL A 70 8.65 1.59 15.40
CA VAL A 70 8.89 2.54 16.50
C VAL A 70 10.19 2.19 17.22
N GLN A 71 11.16 3.10 17.16
CA GLN A 71 12.43 3.02 17.90
C GLN A 71 12.21 3.33 19.38
N GLU A 72 11.64 4.49 19.67
CA GLU A 72 11.44 5.00 21.03
C GLU A 72 10.00 5.50 21.23
N TYR A 73 9.51 5.36 22.46
CA TYR A 73 8.25 5.96 22.89
C TYR A 73 8.52 6.93 24.04
N ALA A 74 7.89 8.09 23.98
CA ALA A 74 7.95 9.11 25.01
C ALA A 74 6.55 9.68 25.30
N ARG A 75 6.49 10.59 26.27
CA ARG A 75 5.32 11.41 26.51
C ARG A 75 5.69 12.88 26.40
N SER A 76 4.83 13.66 25.77
CA SER A 76 4.95 15.11 25.76
C SER A 76 4.72 15.69 27.16
N ASN A 77 5.00 16.99 27.33
CA ASN A 77 4.72 17.71 28.57
C ASN A 77 3.22 17.69 28.96
N TYR A 78 2.33 17.41 28.01
CA TYR A 78 0.88 17.31 28.22
C TYR A 78 0.40 15.86 28.37
N GLY A 79 1.32 14.90 28.38
CA GLY A 79 1.02 13.47 28.55
C GLY A 79 0.66 12.72 27.26
N ASN A 80 0.62 13.40 26.11
CA ASN A 80 0.37 12.76 24.82
C ASN A 80 1.50 11.79 24.49
N PRO A 81 1.21 10.60 23.97
CA PRO A 81 2.24 9.71 23.48
C PRO A 81 2.96 10.34 22.28
N VAL A 82 4.27 10.17 22.22
CA VAL A 82 5.12 10.60 21.09
C VAL A 82 5.94 9.39 20.67
N TYR A 83 5.85 9.03 19.40
CA TYR A 83 6.56 7.88 18.83
C TYR A 83 7.67 8.37 17.92
N GLN A 84 8.89 7.94 18.19
CA GLN A 84 10.01 8.12 17.27
C GLN A 84 10.07 6.89 16.37
N THR A 85 9.91 7.13 15.08
CA THR A 85 9.81 6.09 14.05
C THR A 85 11.05 6.06 13.17
N GLU A 86 11.27 4.91 12.53
CA GLU A 86 12.19 4.84 11.39
C GLU A 86 11.76 5.82 10.28
N ALA A 87 12.74 6.34 9.53
CA ALA A 87 12.47 7.31 8.47
C ALA A 87 11.54 6.73 7.39
N TYR A 88 11.79 5.49 6.99
CA TYR A 88 11.07 4.82 5.92
C TYR A 88 10.16 3.69 6.44
N PRO A 89 8.96 3.53 5.84
CA PRO A 89 8.08 2.42 6.17
C PRO A 89 8.70 1.05 5.91
N LEU A 90 8.35 0.07 6.75
CA LEU A 90 8.65 -1.35 6.52
C LEU A 90 7.54 -2.01 5.68
N PHE A 91 6.31 -1.50 5.79
CA PHE A 91 5.17 -2.00 5.04
C PHE A 91 4.32 -0.88 4.45
N TYR A 92 3.71 -1.19 3.31
CA TYR A 92 2.70 -0.38 2.65
C TYR A 92 1.46 -1.21 2.41
N TRP A 93 0.29 -0.61 2.50
CA TRP A 93 -0.94 -1.19 1.97
C TRP A 93 -1.53 -0.23 0.96
N TRP A 94 -1.74 -0.72 -0.26
CA TRP A 94 -2.33 0.05 -1.35
C TRP A 94 -3.01 -0.89 -2.34
N ASN A 95 -4.15 -0.47 -2.87
CA ASN A 95 -4.96 -1.23 -3.82
C ASN A 95 -5.14 -2.71 -3.41
N HIS A 96 -5.60 -2.92 -2.17
CA HIS A 96 -5.82 -4.25 -1.59
C HIS A 96 -4.58 -5.16 -1.55
N THR A 97 -3.39 -4.58 -1.63
CA THR A 97 -2.12 -5.30 -1.65
C THR A 97 -1.20 -4.77 -0.56
N MET A 98 -0.65 -5.69 0.22
CA MET A 98 0.36 -5.42 1.24
C MET A 98 1.75 -5.63 0.64
N TRP A 99 2.60 -4.62 0.76
CA TRP A 99 3.97 -4.60 0.28
C TRP A 99 4.93 -4.49 1.47
N ASN A 100 6.08 -5.13 1.36
CA ASN A 100 7.19 -5.02 2.29
C ASN A 100 8.36 -4.33 1.60
N ASP A 101 8.93 -3.32 2.24
CA ASP A 101 10.22 -2.74 1.87
C ASP A 101 11.30 -3.39 2.74
N PRO A 102 12.09 -4.33 2.19
CA PRO A 102 13.10 -5.04 2.96
C PRO A 102 14.35 -4.19 3.24
N GLU A 103 14.60 -3.13 2.47
CA GLU A 103 15.77 -2.27 2.62
C GLU A 103 15.45 -1.02 3.44
N GLN A 104 14.16 -0.72 3.66
CA GLN A 104 13.66 0.44 4.38
C GLN A 104 14.28 1.73 3.86
N ASP A 105 14.24 1.89 2.54
CA ASP A 105 14.76 3.05 1.82
C ASP A 105 13.68 3.78 1.02
N GLY A 106 12.42 3.39 1.23
CA GLY A 106 11.24 3.99 0.63
C GLY A 106 11.01 3.52 -0.80
N VAL A 107 9.85 3.88 -1.35
CA VAL A 107 9.40 3.38 -2.65
C VAL A 107 10.40 3.71 -3.77
N ASN A 108 11.13 2.70 -4.21
CA ASN A 108 12.13 2.80 -5.27
C ASN A 108 12.12 1.61 -6.24
N GLY A 109 11.24 0.62 -6.02
CA GLY A 109 11.04 -0.52 -6.89
C GLY A 109 11.71 -1.81 -6.42
N ASN A 110 12.38 -1.82 -5.26
CA ASN A 110 12.87 -3.04 -4.59
C ASN A 110 11.79 -3.69 -3.69
N GLU A 111 10.62 -3.05 -3.54
CA GLU A 111 9.55 -3.52 -2.65
C GLU A 111 8.93 -4.82 -3.13
N ARG A 112 8.50 -5.63 -2.18
CA ARG A 112 7.99 -6.98 -2.44
C ARG A 112 6.55 -7.10 -2.02
N VAL A 113 5.72 -7.67 -2.89
CA VAL A 113 4.37 -8.08 -2.52
C VAL A 113 4.46 -9.11 -1.40
N TYR A 114 3.89 -8.78 -0.26
CA TYR A 114 3.75 -9.68 0.89
C TYR A 114 2.44 -10.48 0.79
N GLN A 115 1.34 -9.79 0.48
CA GLN A 115 0.02 -10.41 0.36
C GLN A 115 -0.89 -9.59 -0.55
N GLU A 116 -1.60 -10.24 -1.47
CA GLU A 116 -2.60 -9.62 -2.36
C GLU A 116 -4.03 -9.91 -1.85
N ASN A 117 -5.00 -9.12 -2.32
CA ASN A 117 -6.43 -9.25 -2.03
C ASN A 117 -6.74 -9.20 -0.51
N VAL A 118 -6.08 -8.29 0.20
CA VAL A 118 -6.24 -8.09 1.64
C VAL A 118 -6.89 -6.74 1.90
N GLU A 119 -7.94 -6.73 2.71
CA GLU A 119 -8.56 -5.50 3.21
C GLU A 119 -7.81 -4.96 4.42
N PHE A 120 -7.67 -3.64 4.50
CA PHE A 120 -7.14 -3.00 5.70
C PHE A 120 -8.24 -2.83 6.74
N ASP A 121 -8.31 -3.76 7.68
CA ASP A 121 -9.24 -3.68 8.81
C ASP A 121 -8.69 -2.78 9.92
N ILE A 122 -9.15 -1.52 9.92
CA ILE A 122 -8.84 -0.47 10.90
C ILE A 122 -9.29 -0.87 12.31
N SER A 123 -10.38 -1.66 12.44
CA SER A 123 -10.99 -1.98 13.73
C SER A 123 -10.10 -2.85 14.63
N ARG A 124 -9.05 -3.46 14.06
CA ARG A 124 -8.05 -4.25 14.79
C ARG A 124 -7.10 -3.38 15.62
N TYR A 125 -6.99 -2.10 15.31
CA TYR A 125 -6.02 -1.21 15.93
C TYR A 125 -6.68 -0.29 16.94
N LYS A 126 -5.91 0.11 17.95
CA LYS A 126 -6.35 1.12 18.90
C LYS A 126 -6.04 2.51 18.32
N PRO A 127 -7.00 3.45 18.32
CA PRO A 127 -6.74 4.82 17.95
C PRO A 127 -5.57 5.38 18.75
N CYS A 128 -4.64 6.01 18.05
CA CYS A 128 -3.50 6.65 18.68
C CYS A 128 -3.89 8.06 19.13
N ALA A 129 -4.84 8.14 20.06
CA ALA A 129 -5.38 9.41 20.53
C ALA A 129 -5.32 9.50 22.06
N PHE A 130 -4.81 10.63 22.58
CA PHE A 130 -4.85 10.97 23.99
C PHE A 130 -5.62 12.28 24.17
N ASN A 131 -6.69 12.27 24.97
CA ASN A 131 -7.59 13.42 25.14
C ASN A 131 -8.13 14.02 23.82
N GLY A 132 -8.33 13.18 22.79
CA GLY A 132 -8.81 13.62 21.48
C GLY A 132 -7.76 14.32 20.61
N GLN A 133 -6.50 14.36 21.04
CA GLN A 133 -5.37 14.77 20.20
C GLN A 133 -4.76 13.52 19.56
N PRO A 134 -4.41 13.55 18.26
CA PRO A 134 -3.60 12.51 17.68
C PRO A 134 -2.22 12.50 18.36
N CYS A 135 -1.60 11.33 18.35
CA CYS A 135 -0.16 11.21 18.49
C CYS A 135 0.53 11.77 17.23
#